data_AF-A0A832SQP3-F1
#
_entry.id   AF-A0A832SQP3-F1
#
_cell.length_a   1.000
_cell.length_b   1.000
_cell.length_c   1.000
_cell.angle_alpha   90.00
_cell.angle_beta   90.00
_cell.angle_gamma   90.00
#
_symmetry.space_group_name_H-M   'P 1'
#
loop_
_entity.id
_entity.type
_entity.pdbx_description
1 polymer ?
#
loop_
_entity_poly.entity_id
_entity_poly.type
_entity_poly.pdbx_seq_one_letter_code
_entity_poly.pdbx_strand_id
1 'polypeptide(L)'
;MMGDKDYNQTVKDALDALIEQTEKQIADPQNSKQISLGEICRCMRRSYYDRFERMENPQKSFAQLFSGLIRKLPYGSKEGEFSIDEIKLNGQADMIVDDVVIIFRSSDVAPETPAAGDVLYL
;
A
#
# COMPACT_ATOMS: atom_id res chain seq x y z
N MET A 1 -26.42 -2.59 35.82
CA MET A 1 -26.56 -1.61 34.72
C MET A 1 -25.58 -2.03 33.64
N MET A 2 -26.10 -2.50 32.49
CA MET A 2 -25.25 -2.76 31.31
C MET A 2 -24.63 -1.42 30.92
N GLY A 3 -23.31 -1.31 31.10
CA GLY A 3 -22.56 -0.14 30.66
C GLY A 3 -22.80 0.09 29.18
N ASP A 4 -23.04 1.34 28.81
CA ASP A 4 -23.15 1.76 27.43
C ASP A 4 -21.97 1.18 26.65
N LYS A 5 -22.28 0.40 25.61
CA LYS A 5 -21.24 -0.03 24.67
C LYS A 5 -20.71 1.22 24.01
N ASP A 6 -19.42 1.49 24.19
CA ASP A 6 -18.75 2.56 23.45
C ASP A 6 -18.57 2.11 22.00
N TYR A 7 -19.62 2.37 21.21
CA TYR A 7 -19.63 2.09 19.77
C TYR A 7 -18.54 2.86 19.04
N ASN A 8 -18.16 4.06 19.52
CA ASN A 8 -17.09 4.84 18.90
C ASN A 8 -15.74 4.15 19.08
N GLN A 9 -15.44 3.66 20.29
CA GLN A 9 -14.21 2.91 20.54
C GLN A 9 -14.19 1.61 19.74
N THR A 10 -15.31 0.89 19.69
CA THR A 10 -15.44 -0.35 18.90
C THR A 10 -15.15 -0.12 17.42
N VAL A 11 -15.65 0.98 16.84
CA VAL A 11 -15.40 1.34 15.44
C VAL A 11 -13.93 1.72 15.21
N LYS A 12 -13.31 2.46 16.13
CA LYS A 12 -11.88 2.80 16.05
C LYS A 12 -11.00 1.57 16.08
N ASP A 13 -11.22 0.67 17.04
CA ASP A 13 -10.45 -0.56 17.18
C ASP A 13 -10.57 -1.45 15.92
N ALA A 14 -11.78 -1.53 15.34
CA ALA A 14 -12.01 -2.24 14.09
C ALA A 14 -11.27 -1.60 12.91
N LEU A 15 -11.27 -0.27 12.81
CA LEU A 15 -10.52 0.44 11.77
C LEU A 15 -9.02 0.24 11.94
N ASP A 16 -8.49 0.33 13.16
CA ASP A 16 -7.07 0.13 13.45
C ASP A 16 -6.61 -1.30 13.10
N ALA A 17 -7.44 -2.31 13.41
CA ALA A 17 -7.17 -3.69 13.01
C ALA A 17 -7.15 -3.87 11.48
N LEU A 18 -8.06 -3.20 10.75
CA LEU A 18 -8.05 -3.21 9.28
C LEU A 18 -6.82 -2.48 8.71
N ILE A 19 -6.45 -1.36 9.32
CA ILE A 19 -5.26 -0.56 9.02
C ILE A 19 -3.99 -1.40 9.11
N GLU A 20 -3.82 -2.16 10.19
CA GLU A 20 -2.66 -3.03 10.41
C GLU A 20 -2.61 -4.15 9.37
N GLN A 21 -3.76 -4.80 9.15
CA GLN A 21 -3.88 -5.89 8.21
C GLN A 21 -3.63 -5.50 6.75
N THR A 22 -3.91 -4.26 6.37
CA THR A 22 -3.80 -3.77 4.99
C THR A 22 -2.47 -3.11 4.67
N GLU A 23 -1.60 -2.91 5.67
CA GLU A 23 -0.24 -2.47 5.40
C GLU A 23 0.49 -3.49 4.53
N LYS A 24 1.05 -3.01 3.42
CA LYS A 24 2.11 -3.75 2.75
C LYS A 24 3.33 -3.74 3.65
N GLN A 25 3.92 -4.91 3.88
CA GLN A 25 5.27 -4.99 4.41
C GLN A 25 6.20 -4.28 3.43
N ILE A 26 6.91 -3.28 3.93
CA ILE A 26 8.05 -2.67 3.23
C ILE A 26 9.18 -3.71 3.26
N ALA A 27 9.96 -3.80 2.18
CA ALA A 27 11.04 -4.78 2.10
C ALA A 27 11.99 -4.68 3.30
N ASP A 28 12.45 -5.83 3.78
CA ASP A 28 13.31 -5.94 4.95
C ASP A 28 14.59 -5.08 4.76
N PRO A 29 14.94 -4.17 5.71
CA PRO A 29 16.19 -3.42 5.65
C PRO A 29 17.43 -4.30 5.53
N GLN A 30 17.39 -5.55 6.00
CA GLN A 30 18.48 -6.51 5.89
C GLN A 30 18.54 -7.20 4.51
N ASN A 31 17.47 -7.14 3.72
CA ASN A 31 17.40 -7.73 2.39
C ASN A 31 17.53 -6.66 1.30
N SER A 32 18.77 -6.35 0.92
CA SER A 32 19.06 -5.42 -0.18
C SER A 32 18.69 -5.95 -1.57
N LYS A 33 18.45 -7.25 -1.70
CA LYS A 33 18.14 -7.91 -2.98
C LYS A 33 16.66 -7.89 -3.31
N GLN A 34 15.79 -7.63 -2.35
CA GLN A 34 14.36 -7.48 -2.58
C GLN A 34 13.99 -6.00 -2.52
N ILE A 35 13.43 -5.46 -3.60
CA ILE A 35 13.13 -4.04 -3.74
C ILE A 35 11.68 -3.89 -4.20
N SER A 36 10.89 -3.12 -3.47
CA SER A 36 9.53 -2.80 -3.92
C SER A 36 9.54 -1.78 -5.06
N LEU A 37 8.68 -1.97 -6.06
CA LEU A 37 8.42 -0.96 -7.09
C LEU A 37 8.09 0.40 -6.46
N GLY A 38 7.39 0.38 -5.32
CA GLY A 38 7.09 1.57 -4.56
C GLY A 38 8.32 2.31 -4.05
N GLU A 39 9.43 1.64 -3.79
CA GLU A 39 10.68 2.27 -3.34
C GLU A 39 11.39 3.00 -4.47
N ILE A 40 11.40 2.43 -5.68
CA ILE A 40 12.12 3.04 -6.82
C ILE A 40 11.31 4.13 -7.54
N CYS A 41 9.97 4.10 -7.42
CA CYS A 41 9.08 5.05 -8.10
C CYS A 41 8.82 6.34 -7.32
N ARG A 42 9.46 6.54 -6.16
CA ARG A 42 9.30 7.73 -5.32
C ARG A 42 10.64 8.33 -4.94
N CYS A 43 10.62 9.36 -4.10
CA CYS A 43 11.84 9.97 -3.59
C CYS A 43 12.73 8.91 -2.88
N MET A 44 13.90 8.64 -3.46
CA MET A 44 14.86 7.65 -2.94
C MET A 44 15.25 7.91 -1.49
N ARG A 45 15.36 9.18 -1.09
CA ARG A 45 15.65 9.55 0.30
C ARG A 45 14.50 9.14 1.23
N ARG A 46 13.25 9.32 0.81
CA ARG A 46 12.09 8.89 1.58
C ARG A 46 12.03 7.36 1.68
N SER A 47 12.31 6.65 0.60
CA SER A 47 12.35 5.18 0.59
C SER A 47 13.44 4.61 1.49
N TYR A 48 14.61 5.27 1.56
CA TYR A 48 15.64 4.93 2.53
C TYR A 48 15.12 5.03 3.98
N TYR A 49 14.52 6.16 4.37
CA TYR A 49 13.97 6.31 5.72
C TYR A 49 12.83 5.33 5.99
N ASP A 50 11.93 5.12 5.03
CA ASP A 50 10.84 4.15 5.19
C ASP A 50 11.34 2.70 5.41
N ARG A 51 12.55 2.39 4.93
CA ARG A 51 13.20 1.07 5.09
C ARG A 51 13.99 0.95 6.39
N PHE A 52 14.80 1.95 6.76
CA PHE A 52 15.73 1.86 7.89
C PHE A 52 15.25 2.54 9.17
N GLU A 53 14.47 3.61 9.05
CA GLU A 53 14.04 4.48 10.15
C GLU A 53 12.56 4.84 9.98
N ARG A 54 11.71 3.81 9.88
CA ARG A 54 10.29 3.99 9.61
C ARG A 54 9.64 4.75 10.76
N MET A 55 9.25 5.99 10.49
CA MET A 55 8.35 6.73 11.38
C MET A 55 6.93 6.15 11.22
N GLU A 56 6.29 5.79 12.32
CA GLU A 56 4.85 5.51 12.32
C GLU A 56 4.13 6.75 11.80
N ASN A 57 3.35 6.58 10.74
CA ASN A 57 2.63 7.68 10.13
C ASN A 57 1.19 7.64 10.69
N PRO A 58 0.83 8.53 11.64
CA PRO A 58 -0.41 8.42 12.40
C PRO A 58 -1.67 8.71 11.57
N GLN A 59 -1.52 9.20 10.33
CA GLN A 59 -2.63 9.45 9.41
C GLN A 59 -2.48 8.59 8.14
N LYS A 60 -3.09 7.41 8.15
CA LYS A 60 -3.40 6.74 6.89
C LYS A 60 -4.65 7.36 6.29
N SER A 61 -4.53 7.83 5.06
CA SER A 61 -5.70 8.29 4.29
C SER A 61 -6.66 7.12 4.09
N PHE A 62 -7.97 7.39 4.12
CA PHE A 62 -9.01 6.42 3.79
C PHE A 62 -8.75 5.70 2.45
N ALA A 63 -8.12 6.36 1.48
CA ALA A 63 -7.74 5.72 0.22
C ALA A 63 -6.67 4.62 0.37
N GLN A 64 -5.72 4.78 1.30
CA GLN A 64 -4.73 3.74 1.58
C GLN A 64 -5.38 2.50 2.21
N LEU A 65 -6.39 2.73 3.07
CA LEU A 65 -7.22 1.68 3.62
C LEU A 65 -8.02 0.96 2.54
N PHE A 66 -8.77 1.72 1.75
CA PHE A 66 -9.62 1.18 0.70
C PHE A 66 -8.83 0.35 -0.31
N SER A 67 -7.72 0.90 -0.84
CA SER A 67 -6.83 0.18 -1.76
C SER A 67 -6.29 -1.11 -1.16
N GLY A 68 -5.87 -1.09 0.11
CA GLY A 68 -5.42 -2.28 0.82
C GLY A 68 -6.52 -3.33 1.04
N LEU A 69 -7.76 -2.89 1.28
CA LEU A 69 -8.91 -3.80 1.37
C LEU A 69 -9.22 -4.44 0.02
N ILE A 70 -9.23 -3.66 -1.07
CA ILE A 70 -9.46 -4.19 -2.43
C ILE A 70 -8.44 -5.27 -2.77
N ARG A 71 -7.16 -5.07 -2.45
CA ARG A 71 -6.09 -6.07 -2.66
C ARG A 71 -6.34 -7.41 -1.96
N LYS A 72 -7.10 -7.42 -0.87
CA LYS A 72 -7.43 -8.65 -0.12
C LYS A 72 -8.67 -9.37 -0.62
N LEU A 73 -9.48 -8.72 -1.46
CA LEU A 73 -10.67 -9.34 -2.00
C LEU A 73 -10.28 -10.40 -3.04
N PRO A 74 -11.16 -11.37 -3.36
CA PRO A 74 -10.85 -12.46 -4.31
C PRO A 74 -10.45 -11.98 -5.72
N TYR A 75 -10.85 -10.76 -6.06
CA TYR A 75 -10.56 -10.07 -7.32
C TYR A 75 -9.45 -9.01 -7.19
N GLY A 76 -8.86 -8.87 -6.00
CA GLY A 76 -7.68 -8.05 -5.79
C GLY A 76 -6.48 -8.62 -6.53
N SER A 77 -5.52 -7.76 -6.86
CA SER A 77 -4.32 -8.23 -7.58
C SER A 77 -3.40 -9.04 -6.67
N LYS A 78 -2.62 -9.95 -7.27
CA LYS A 78 -1.55 -10.67 -6.57
C LYS A 78 -0.23 -9.91 -6.68
N GLU A 79 0.65 -10.14 -5.71
CA GLU A 79 2.02 -9.65 -5.81
C GLU A 79 2.73 -10.33 -6.97
N GLY A 80 3.27 -9.52 -7.87
CA GLY A 80 4.14 -9.93 -8.96
C GLY A 80 5.61 -9.76 -8.57
N GLU A 81 6.45 -10.64 -9.10
CA GLU A 81 7.90 -10.58 -8.93
C GLU A 81 8.57 -10.51 -10.31
N PHE A 82 9.56 -9.65 -10.45
CA PHE A 82 10.43 -9.56 -11.62
C PHE A 82 11.89 -9.63 -11.20
N SER A 83 12.66 -10.55 -11.78
CA SER A 83 14.07 -10.73 -11.42
C SER A 83 15.00 -10.01 -12.39
N ILE A 84 15.95 -9.26 -11.85
CA ILE A 84 17.07 -8.63 -12.55
C ILE A 84 18.36 -9.11 -11.90
N ASP A 85 19.06 -10.05 -12.54
CA ASP A 85 20.23 -10.73 -11.97
C ASP A 85 19.94 -11.29 -10.56
N GLU A 86 20.57 -10.73 -9.53
CA GLU A 86 20.38 -11.11 -8.13
C GLU A 86 19.32 -10.28 -7.39
N ILE A 87 18.72 -9.29 -8.06
CA ILE A 87 17.72 -8.38 -7.51
C ILE A 87 16.31 -8.86 -7.91
N LYS A 88 15.39 -8.86 -6.94
CA LYS A 88 13.97 -9.14 -7.13
C LYS A 88 13.19 -7.86 -6.91
N LEU A 89 12.48 -7.43 -7.95
CA LEU A 89 11.50 -6.37 -7.89
C LEU A 89 10.14 -6.95 -7.55
N ASN A 90 9.51 -6.46 -6.49
CA ASN A 90 8.15 -6.86 -6.14
C ASN A 90 7.15 -5.70 -6.23
N GLY A 91 5.99 -6.00 -6.80
CA GLY A 91 4.95 -5.03 -7.10
C GLY A 91 3.58 -5.67 -6.94
N GLN A 92 2.58 -4.85 -6.62
CA GLN A 92 1.20 -5.32 -6.56
C GLN A 92 0.31 -4.12 -6.83
N ALA A 93 -0.49 -4.21 -7.89
CA ALA A 93 -1.55 -3.25 -8.19
C ALA A 93 -2.69 -3.36 -7.17
N ASP A 94 -3.72 -2.52 -7.24
CA ASP A 94 -4.88 -2.74 -6.38
C ASP A 94 -5.75 -3.88 -6.93
N MET A 95 -5.96 -3.89 -8.24
CA MET A 95 -6.80 -4.86 -8.94
C MET A 95 -6.32 -5.04 -10.38
N ILE A 96 -6.44 -6.27 -10.90
CA ILE A 96 -6.17 -6.60 -12.31
C ILE A 96 -7.37 -7.41 -12.81
N VAL A 97 -8.06 -6.90 -13.85
CA VAL A 97 -9.23 -7.54 -14.45
C VAL A 97 -9.14 -7.41 -15.96
N ASP A 98 -9.27 -8.52 -16.68
CA ASP A 98 -9.23 -8.56 -18.15
C ASP A 98 -8.02 -7.79 -18.75
N ASP A 99 -6.84 -8.04 -18.18
CA ASP A 99 -5.56 -7.38 -18.52
C ASP A 99 -5.54 -5.85 -18.28
N VAL A 100 -6.55 -5.30 -17.62
CA VAL A 100 -6.61 -3.91 -17.19
C VAL A 100 -6.08 -3.79 -15.76
N VAL A 101 -5.09 -2.93 -15.57
CA VAL A 101 -4.56 -2.62 -14.24
C VAL A 101 -5.30 -1.41 -13.65
N ILE A 102 -5.80 -1.58 -12.43
CA ILE A 102 -6.55 -0.55 -11.70
C ILE A 102 -5.77 -0.18 -10.43
N ILE A 103 -5.54 1.13 -10.27
CA ILE A 103 -4.88 1.74 -9.10
C ILE A 103 -5.83 2.79 -8.54
N PHE A 104 -6.14 2.70 -7.24
CA PHE A 104 -7.01 3.64 -6.55
C PHE A 104 -6.18 4.72 -5.86
N ARG A 105 -6.47 6.00 -6.17
CA ARG A 105 -5.84 7.16 -5.54
C ARG A 105 -6.90 8.12 -5.02
N SER A 106 -6.71 8.63 -3.81
CA SER A 106 -7.42 9.85 -3.38
C SER A 106 -6.75 11.04 -4.03
N SER A 107 -7.55 11.92 -4.62
CA SER A 107 -7.10 13.22 -5.08
C SER A 107 -8.19 14.25 -4.82
N ASP A 108 -7.79 15.44 -4.38
CA ASP A 108 -8.71 16.57 -4.18
C ASP A 108 -9.17 17.17 -5.52
N VAL A 109 -8.42 16.90 -6.60
CA VAL A 109 -8.70 17.35 -7.96
C VAL A 109 -8.63 16.18 -8.91
N ALA A 110 -9.54 16.12 -9.88
CA ALA A 110 -9.48 15.09 -10.92
C ALA A 110 -8.14 15.21 -11.68
N PRO A 111 -7.34 14.13 -11.77
CA PRO A 111 -6.09 14.18 -12.50
C PRO A 111 -6.36 14.29 -14.00
N GLU A 112 -5.70 15.23 -14.68
CA GLU A 112 -5.74 15.32 -16.16
C GLU A 112 -4.94 14.18 -16.82
N THR A 113 -3.89 13.72 -16.15
CA THR A 113 -3.05 12.58 -16.54
C THR A 113 -2.68 11.74 -15.31
N PRO A 114 -2.43 10.43 -15.45
CA PRO A 114 -1.90 9.60 -14.36
C PRO A 114 -0.60 10.18 -13.78
N ALA A 115 -0.37 10.01 -12.47
CA ALA A 115 0.92 10.40 -11.90
C ALA A 115 2.02 9.48 -12.46
N ALA A 116 3.22 10.02 -12.68
CA ALA A 116 4.34 9.23 -13.22
C ALA A 116 4.61 7.96 -12.39
N GLY A 117 4.49 8.05 -11.06
CA GLY A 117 4.63 6.90 -10.17
C GLY A 117 3.54 5.84 -10.34
N ASP A 118 2.36 6.17 -10.85
CA ASP A 118 1.27 5.21 -11.09
C ASP A 118 1.51 4.37 -12.35
N VAL A 119 2.17 4.96 -13.35
CA VAL A 119 2.56 4.26 -14.58
C VAL A 119 3.74 3.32 -14.33
N LEU A 120 4.64 3.70 -13.41
CA LEU A 120 5.84 2.93 -13.06
C LEU A 120 5.58 1.83 -12.00
N TYR A 121 4.39 1.79 -11.40
CA TYR A 121 3.97 0.74 -10.45
C TYR A 121 3.51 -0.56 -11.15
N LEU A 122 3.55 -0.57 -12.49
CA LEU A 122 3.24 -1.70 -13.38
C LEU A 122 4.45 -2.62 -13.55
#